data_AF-A0A6P0IYR4-F1
#
_entry.id   AF-A0A6P0IYR4-F1
#
_cell.length_a   1.000
_cell.length_b   1.000
_cell.length_c   1.000
_cell.angle_alpha   90.00
_cell.angle_beta   90.00
_cell.angle_gamma   90.00
#
_symmetry.space_group_name_H-M   'P 1'
#
loop_
_entity.id
_entity.type
_entity.pdbx_description
1 polymer ?
#
loop_
_entity_poly.entity_id
_entity_poly.type
_entity_poly.pdbx_seq_one_letter_code
_entity_poly.pdbx_strand_id
1 'polypeptide(L)'
;GIWVDSRYRSDLVLSEVKTLLVSAFAFEQRTFGQGVTAAEVTALIQAVDGVQAVNLEALYLTGTTQELKSSLEARLAIWNSETKQALPAQLLLLNSQTDGVSLHLV
;
A
#
# COMPACT_ATOMS: atom_id res chain seq x y z
N GLY A 1 9.38 1.99 -9.80
CA GLY A 1 10.79 2.20 -9.42
C GLY A 1 10.94 3.27 -8.35
N ILE A 2 12.00 3.18 -7.55
CA ILE A 2 12.42 4.21 -6.59
C ILE A 2 13.84 4.66 -6.95
N TRP A 3 14.03 5.97 -7.09
CA TRP A 3 15.34 6.57 -7.30
C TRP A 3 15.85 7.16 -6.00
N VAL A 4 17.08 6.82 -5.63
CA VAL A 4 17.72 7.23 -4.38
C VAL A 4 18.81 8.26 -4.66
N ASP A 5 18.84 9.33 -3.87
CA ASP A 5 19.90 10.34 -3.90
C ASP A 5 21.26 9.69 -3.62
N SER A 6 22.27 10.00 -4.45
CA SER A 6 23.59 9.38 -4.40
C SER A 6 24.37 9.62 -3.10
N ARG A 7 23.93 10.58 -2.28
CA ARG A 7 24.49 10.84 -0.94
C ARG A 7 24.03 9.79 0.09
N TYR A 8 23.00 9.01 -0.22
CA TYR A 8 22.43 8.00 0.66
C TYR A 8 22.82 6.59 0.23
N ARG A 9 22.80 5.67 1.19
CA ARG A 9 22.95 4.23 0.96
C ARG A 9 21.62 3.66 0.51
N SER A 10 21.53 3.24 -0.76
CA SER A 10 20.29 2.76 -1.37
C SER A 10 19.65 1.60 -0.63
N ASP A 11 20.45 0.66 -0.12
CA ASP A 11 19.99 -0.46 0.70
C ASP A 11 19.29 -0.01 1.99
N LEU A 12 19.80 1.04 2.64
CA LEU A 12 19.20 1.58 3.86
C LEU A 12 17.89 2.32 3.56
N VAL A 13 17.87 3.16 2.53
CA VAL A 13 16.67 3.91 2.11
C VAL A 13 15.55 2.95 1.71
N LEU A 14 15.85 1.91 0.94
CA LEU A 14 14.85 0.91 0.54
C LEU A 14 14.34 0.10 1.73
N SER A 15 15.22 -0.23 2.69
CA SER A 15 14.81 -0.86 3.95
C SER A 15 13.87 0.04 4.76
N GLU A 16 14.15 1.33 4.81
CA GLU A 16 13.31 2.31 5.51
C GLU A 16 11.94 2.48 4.83
N VAL A 17 11.90 2.60 3.50
CA VAL A 17 10.65 2.58 2.71
C VAL A 17 9.82 1.35 3.02
N LYS A 18 10.44 0.16 3.04
CA LYS A 18 9.75 -1.09 3.34
C LYS A 18 9.18 -1.09 4.76
N THR A 19 9.97 -0.68 5.75
CA THR A 19 9.52 -0.58 7.15
C THR A 19 8.36 0.41 7.29
N LEU A 20 8.45 1.57 6.64
CA LEU A 20 7.40 2.59 6.65
C LEU A 20 6.09 2.05 6.07
N LEU A 21 6.16 1.39 4.91
CA LEU A 21 4.99 0.79 4.27
C LEU A 21 4.38 -0.31 5.16
N VAL A 22 5.18 -1.23 5.68
CA VAL A 22 4.70 -2.28 6.61
C VAL A 22 4.03 -1.66 7.84
N SER A 23 4.61 -0.60 8.40
CA SER A 23 4.03 0.09 9.55
C SER A 23 2.71 0.78 9.19
N ALA A 24 2.64 1.53 8.09
CA ALA A 24 1.46 2.30 7.70
C ALA A 24 0.25 1.41 7.35
N PHE A 25 0.50 0.20 6.88
CA PHE A 25 -0.51 -0.79 6.52
C PHE A 25 -0.60 -1.97 7.51
N ALA A 26 -0.04 -1.81 8.71
CA ALA A 26 -0.21 -2.75 9.82
C ALA A 26 -1.67 -2.77 10.28
N PHE A 27 -2.12 -3.91 10.81
CA PHE A 27 -3.51 -4.10 11.23
C PHE A 27 -3.97 -3.03 12.22
N GLU A 28 -3.11 -2.67 13.17
CA GLU A 28 -3.36 -1.69 14.23
C GLU A 28 -3.41 -0.25 13.73
N GLN A 29 -2.88 0.03 12.53
CA GLN A 29 -2.84 1.36 11.92
C GLN A 29 -3.98 1.60 10.92
N ARG A 30 -4.78 0.57 10.62
CA ARG A 30 -5.83 0.63 9.60
C ARG A 30 -7.21 0.62 10.25
N THR A 31 -8.15 1.36 9.64
CA THR A 31 -9.56 1.35 10.03
C THR A 31 -10.40 0.61 9.00
N PHE A 32 -11.44 -0.09 9.45
CA PHE A 32 -12.41 -0.71 8.54
C PHE A 32 -13.00 0.30 7.56
N GLY A 33 -13.16 -0.11 6.30
CA GLY A 33 -13.67 0.77 5.24
C GLY A 33 -12.67 1.82 4.75
N GLN A 34 -11.42 1.79 5.22
CA GLN A 34 -10.38 2.69 4.74
C GLN A 34 -9.79 2.18 3.42
N GLY A 35 -10.06 2.90 2.34
CA GLY A 35 -9.45 2.67 1.03
C GLY A 35 -7.95 2.99 1.00
N VAL A 36 -7.33 2.79 -0.18
CA VAL A 36 -5.92 3.09 -0.44
C VAL A 36 -5.77 3.71 -1.82
N THR A 37 -5.19 4.88 -1.92
CA THR A 37 -4.92 5.54 -3.21
C THR A 37 -3.49 5.33 -3.70
N ALA A 38 -3.27 5.38 -5.02
CA ALA A 38 -1.91 5.39 -5.56
C ALA A 38 -1.12 6.62 -5.09
N ALA A 39 -1.82 7.77 -4.96
CA ALA A 39 -1.24 9.02 -4.51
C ALA A 39 -0.74 8.97 -3.05
N GLU A 40 -1.52 8.39 -2.12
CA GLU A 40 -1.07 8.27 -0.73
C GLU A 40 0.15 7.35 -0.60
N VAL A 41 0.17 6.23 -1.33
CA VAL A 41 1.29 5.29 -1.32
C VAL A 41 2.54 5.97 -1.87
N THR A 42 2.39 6.70 -2.98
CA THR A 42 3.49 7.44 -3.61
C THR A 42 4.02 8.52 -2.68
N ALA A 43 3.13 9.30 -2.05
CA ALA A 43 3.50 10.35 -1.11
C ALA A 43 4.21 9.78 0.13
N LEU A 44 3.75 8.63 0.64
CA LEU A 44 4.38 7.95 1.77
C LEU A 44 5.81 7.51 1.46
N ILE A 45 6.04 6.92 0.28
CA ILE A 45 7.39 6.52 -0.16
C ILE A 45 8.26 7.76 -0.40
N GLN A 46 7.72 8.79 -1.06
CA GLN A 46 8.45 10.02 -1.39
C GLN A 46 8.87 10.82 -0.16
N ALA A 47 8.20 10.62 0.99
CA ALA A 47 8.53 11.26 2.25
C ALA A 47 9.75 10.65 2.98
N VAL A 48 10.27 9.51 2.52
CA VAL A 48 11.48 8.90 3.10
C VAL A 48 12.72 9.67 2.67
N ASP A 49 13.56 10.02 3.64
CA ASP A 49 14.81 10.73 3.38
C ASP A 49 15.71 9.92 2.43
N GLY A 50 16.27 10.62 1.43
CA GLY A 50 17.07 10.00 0.38
C GLY A 50 16.26 9.47 -0.81
N VAL A 51 14.92 9.41 -0.74
CA VAL A 51 14.10 9.16 -1.93
C VAL A 51 14.06 10.43 -2.79
N GLN A 52 14.64 10.35 -3.98
CA GLN A 52 14.64 11.44 -4.95
C GLN A 52 13.36 11.43 -5.80
N ALA A 53 12.91 10.25 -6.22
CA ALA A 53 11.70 10.10 -7.02
C ALA A 53 11.06 8.72 -6.82
N VAL A 54 9.75 8.66 -7.06
CA VAL A 54 8.95 7.43 -6.98
C VAL A 54 8.10 7.29 -8.24
N ASN A 55 8.08 6.09 -8.81
CA ASN A 55 7.13 5.68 -9.84
C ASN A 55 6.44 4.40 -9.36
N LEU A 56 5.17 4.49 -8.97
CA LEU A 56 4.39 3.34 -8.52
C LEU A 56 3.89 2.55 -9.74
N GLU A 57 4.32 1.31 -9.86
CA GLU A 57 4.02 0.47 -11.04
C GLU A 57 2.73 -0.34 -10.88
N ALA A 58 2.33 -0.65 -9.64
CA ALA A 58 1.16 -1.45 -9.36
C ALA A 58 0.53 -1.10 -8.01
N LEU A 59 -0.80 -1.14 -7.97
CA LEU A 59 -1.61 -1.06 -6.75
C LEU A 59 -2.87 -1.89 -6.99
N TYR A 60 -2.94 -3.08 -6.38
CA TYR A 60 -3.95 -4.08 -6.68
C TYR A 60 -4.24 -4.96 -5.46
N LEU A 61 -5.34 -5.70 -5.51
CA LEU A 61 -5.72 -6.64 -4.45
C LEU A 61 -5.15 -8.02 -4.75
N THR A 62 -4.76 -8.76 -3.72
CA THR A 62 -4.34 -10.15 -3.88
C THR A 62 -5.43 -10.97 -4.56
N GLY A 63 -5.05 -11.74 -5.60
CA GLY A 63 -5.98 -12.53 -6.39
C GLY A 63 -6.61 -11.78 -7.58
N THR A 64 -6.26 -10.51 -7.81
CA THR A 64 -6.62 -9.78 -9.04
C THR A 64 -5.43 -9.65 -9.99
N THR A 65 -5.69 -9.24 -11.23
CA THR A 65 -4.63 -8.83 -12.16
C THR A 65 -3.75 -7.75 -11.53
N GLN A 66 -2.44 -7.88 -11.70
CA GLN A 66 -1.48 -6.86 -11.30
C GLN A 66 -1.59 -5.68 -12.26
N GLU A 67 -2.12 -4.57 -11.77
CA GLU A 67 -2.25 -3.31 -12.50
C GLU A 67 -2.11 -2.14 -11.53
N LEU A 68 -1.85 -0.95 -12.08
CA LEU A 68 -1.89 0.28 -11.31
C LEU A 68 -3.33 0.79 -11.23
N LYS A 69 -4.00 0.54 -10.10
CA LYS A 69 -5.28 1.21 -9.79
C LYS A 69 -5.02 2.55 -9.13
N SER A 70 -5.85 3.56 -9.44
CA SER A 70 -5.78 4.86 -8.77
C SER A 70 -6.24 4.80 -7.31
N SER A 71 -7.19 3.89 -7.01
CA SER A 71 -7.72 3.63 -5.67
C SER A 71 -8.12 2.16 -5.52
N LEU A 72 -7.94 1.64 -4.31
CA LEU A 72 -8.51 0.39 -3.82
C LEU A 72 -9.55 0.73 -2.76
N GLU A 73 -10.80 0.37 -3.03
CA GLU A 73 -11.88 0.63 -2.11
C GLU A 73 -11.96 -0.45 -1.01
N ALA A 74 -12.23 -0.01 0.21
CA ALA A 74 -12.58 -0.89 1.32
C ALA A 74 -14.00 -0.55 1.79
N ARG A 75 -14.81 -1.57 2.07
CA ARG A 75 -16.21 -1.38 2.48
C ARG A 75 -16.38 -1.43 4.00
N LEU A 76 -17.29 -0.62 4.52
CA LEU A 76 -17.79 -0.78 5.88
C LEU A 76 -18.74 -1.97 5.99
N ALA A 77 -19.03 -2.40 7.21
CA ALA A 77 -20.06 -3.39 7.45
C ALA A 77 -21.42 -2.81 7.07
N ILE A 78 -22.20 -3.56 6.31
CA ILE A 78 -23.50 -3.12 5.80
C ILE A 78 -24.54 -4.19 6.12
N TRP A 79 -25.69 -3.78 6.66
CA TRP A 79 -26.85 -4.66 6.76
C TRP A 79 -27.57 -4.73 5.42
N ASN A 80 -27.67 -5.92 4.84
CA ASN A 80 -28.50 -6.16 3.66
C ASN A 80 -29.91 -6.57 4.11
N SER A 81 -30.88 -5.67 3.91
CA SER A 81 -32.27 -5.86 4.33
C SER A 81 -33.04 -6.89 3.49
N GLU A 82 -32.60 -7.15 2.25
CA GLU A 82 -33.22 -8.12 1.33
C GLU A 82 -32.78 -9.53 1.68
N THR A 83 -31.48 -9.76 1.83
CA THR A 83 -30.93 -11.08 2.18
C THR A 83 -30.97 -11.37 3.68
N LYS A 84 -31.31 -10.37 4.51
CA LYS A 84 -31.29 -10.43 5.99
C LYS A 84 -29.90 -10.85 6.53
N GLN A 85 -28.84 -10.40 5.86
CA GLN A 85 -27.46 -10.74 6.22
C GLN A 85 -26.63 -9.49 6.46
N ALA A 86 -25.71 -9.58 7.42
CA ALA A 86 -24.66 -8.59 7.59
C ALA A 86 -23.52 -8.88 6.61
N LEU A 87 -23.21 -7.91 5.74
CA LEU A 87 -21.99 -7.92 4.94
C LEU A 87 -20.84 -7.41 5.82
N PRO A 88 -19.72 -8.14 5.92
CA PRO A 88 -18.60 -7.77 6.79
C PRO A 88 -17.88 -6.52 6.26
N ALA A 89 -17.30 -5.77 7.18
CA ALA A 89 -16.36 -4.71 6.82
C ALA A 89 -15.06 -5.29 6.27
N GLN A 90 -14.36 -4.50 5.47
CA GLN A 90 -13.08 -4.84 4.87
C GLN A 90 -11.98 -3.95 5.44
N LEU A 91 -10.81 -4.56 5.62
CA LEU A 91 -9.58 -3.90 6.06
C LEU A 91 -8.50 -4.23 5.05
N LEU A 92 -7.90 -3.20 4.43
CA LEU A 92 -6.81 -3.38 3.48
C LEU A 92 -5.47 -3.32 4.20
N LEU A 93 -4.67 -4.36 3.98
CA LEU A 93 -3.34 -4.56 4.56
C LEU A 93 -2.35 -4.87 3.44
N LEU A 94 -1.05 -4.74 3.71
CA LEU A 94 -0.02 -5.22 2.80
C LEU A 94 0.03 -6.74 2.78
N ASN A 95 0.23 -7.30 1.59
CA ASN A 95 0.40 -8.73 1.43
C ASN A 95 1.80 -9.17 1.89
N SER A 96 1.88 -9.91 2.99
CA SER A 96 3.16 -10.36 3.55
C SER A 96 3.66 -11.70 2.99
N GLN A 97 2.85 -12.41 2.19
CA GLN A 97 3.14 -13.78 1.72
C GLN A 97 3.80 -13.84 0.34
N THR A 98 3.69 -12.78 -0.45
CA THR A 98 4.32 -12.64 -1.77
C THR A 98 4.73 -11.19 -1.96
N ASP A 99 5.98 -10.84 -1.63
CA ASP A 99 6.62 -9.53 -1.87
C ASP A 99 5.63 -8.36 -2.06
N GLY A 100 4.71 -8.14 -1.11
CA GLY A 100 3.62 -7.17 -1.30
C GLY A 100 4.11 -5.72 -1.35
N VAL A 101 5.41 -5.53 -1.13
CA VAL A 101 6.17 -4.32 -1.40
C VAL A 101 7.34 -4.73 -2.29
N SER A 102 7.14 -4.69 -3.60
CA SER A 102 8.21 -4.84 -4.59
C SER A 102 8.83 -3.48 -4.86
N LEU A 103 10.11 -3.33 -4.48
CA LEU A 103 10.89 -2.13 -4.75
C LEU A 103 11.89 -2.42 -5.88
N HIS A 104 11.70 -1.77 -7.02
CA HIS A 104 12.66 -1.82 -8.13
C HIS A 104 13.56 -0.59 -8.08
N LEU A 105 14.88 -0.81 -7.97
CA LEU A 105 15.90 0.22 -8.16
C LEU A 105 16.15 0.39 -9.66
N VAL A 106 16.37 1.63 -10.10
CA VAL A 106 16.76 1.98 -11.47
C VAL A 106 18.14 2.61 -11.47
#